data_AF-A0A7S4D926-F1
#
_entry.id   AF-A0A7S4D926-F1
#
_cell.length_a   1.000
_cell.length_b   1.000
_cell.length_c   1.000
_cell.angle_alpha   90.00
_cell.angle_beta   90.00
_cell.angle_gamma   90.00
#
_symmetry.space_group_name_H-M   'P 1'
#
loop_
_entity.id
_entity.type
_entity.pdbx_description
1 polymer ?
#
loop_
_entity_poly.entity_id
_entity_poly.type
_entity_poly.pdbx_seq_one_letter_code
_entity_poly.pdbx_strand_id
1 'polypeptide(L)'
;KFTSNEKLSSFKFGHPREQRITYLPIKRISVMAPQYHPKRNQGRGHQLAQFLRSSITGAVDEVPGVGPVAKRKLAEAEDNIQTTHQLLGKYLSLKGKETDCIEHCETFYQWLKTIGINQYRGAIVRSIAEKANTMMPGIYEGSLYPDDD
;
A
#
# COMPACT_ATOMS: atom_id res chain seq x y z
N LYS A 1 -6.08 60.23 -45.10
CA LYS A 1 -4.67 60.14 -44.62
C LYS A 1 -4.67 59.27 -43.36
N PHE A 2 -3.91 58.15 -43.36
CA PHE A 2 -3.39 57.27 -42.26
C PHE A 2 -4.15 57.17 -40.92
N THR A 3 -4.30 56.05 -40.18
CA THR A 3 -4.10 54.58 -40.25
C THR A 3 -4.56 54.02 -38.88
N SER A 4 -4.86 52.70 -38.82
CA SER A 4 -4.66 51.75 -37.69
C SER A 4 -5.93 50.93 -37.41
N ASN A 5 -6.04 49.69 -37.92
CA ASN A 5 -5.64 48.42 -37.31
C ASN A 5 -6.25 48.15 -35.91
N GLU A 6 -7.30 47.33 -35.86
CA GLU A 6 -7.49 46.41 -34.74
C GLU A 6 -8.15 45.12 -35.26
N LYS A 7 -7.36 44.04 -35.25
CA LYS A 7 -7.81 42.67 -35.55
C LYS A 7 -8.50 42.13 -34.31
N LEU A 8 -9.82 41.94 -34.36
CA LEU A 8 -10.54 41.10 -33.40
C LEU A 8 -10.12 39.64 -33.64
N SER A 9 -9.30 39.12 -32.72
CA SER A 9 -8.87 37.73 -32.69
C SER A 9 -10.06 36.83 -32.33
N SER A 10 -10.26 35.79 -33.14
CA SER A 10 -11.21 34.73 -32.86
C SER A 10 -10.69 33.88 -31.70
N PHE A 11 -11.18 34.14 -30.50
CA PHE A 11 -10.93 33.32 -29.32
C PHE A 11 -11.68 31.99 -29.47
N LYS A 12 -11.02 30.98 -30.04
CA LYS A 12 -11.56 29.62 -30.08
C LYS A 12 -11.52 29.03 -28.67
N PHE A 13 -12.69 28.87 -28.05
CA PHE A 13 -12.89 28.08 -26.84
C PHE A 13 -12.52 26.61 -27.11
N GLY A 14 -11.29 26.23 -26.75
CA GLY A 14 -10.88 24.84 -26.71
C GLY A 14 -11.65 24.10 -25.62
N HIS A 15 -12.33 23.02 -26.00
CA HIS A 15 -12.99 22.13 -25.03
C HIS A 15 -11.91 21.48 -24.13
N PRO A 16 -12.05 21.48 -22.80
CA PRO A 16 -11.13 20.77 -21.93
C PRO A 16 -11.23 19.27 -22.25
N ARG A 17 -10.10 18.67 -22.65
CA ARG A 17 -10.01 17.24 -22.92
C ARG A 17 -10.31 16.47 -21.64
N GLU A 18 -11.37 15.69 -21.67
CA GLU A 18 -11.71 14.68 -20.69
C GLU A 18 -10.53 13.70 -20.59
N GLN A 19 -9.71 13.84 -19.54
CA GLN A 19 -8.63 12.89 -19.27
C GLN A 19 -9.28 11.62 -18.73
N ARG A 20 -9.64 10.70 -19.63
CA ARG A 20 -9.94 9.31 -19.28
C ARG A 20 -8.71 8.72 -18.58
N ILE A 21 -8.78 8.60 -17.26
CA ILE A 21 -7.84 7.78 -16.50
C ILE A 21 -8.08 6.33 -16.94
N THR A 22 -7.27 5.83 -17.88
CA THR A 22 -7.25 4.42 -18.23
C THR A 22 -6.49 3.67 -17.14
N TYR A 23 -7.21 2.95 -16.29
CA TYR A 23 -6.59 1.97 -15.40
C TYR A 23 -5.86 0.93 -16.26
N LEU A 24 -4.52 0.93 -16.21
CA LEU A 24 -3.75 -0.14 -16.81
C LEU A 24 -4.02 -1.42 -16.00
N PRO A 25 -4.35 -2.55 -16.65
CA PRO A 25 -4.51 -3.81 -15.93
C PRO A 25 -3.18 -4.15 -15.26
N ILE A 26 -3.20 -4.31 -13.94
CA ILE A 26 -2.09 -4.82 -13.15
C ILE A 26 -1.68 -6.15 -13.80
N LYS A 27 -0.48 -6.21 -14.38
CA LYS A 27 0.04 -7.45 -14.98
C LYS A 27 -0.05 -8.56 -13.93
N ARG A 28 -0.81 -9.62 -14.23
CA ARG A 28 -0.78 -10.88 -13.45
C ARG A 28 0.67 -11.34 -13.38
N ILE A 29 1.26 -11.26 -12.20
CA ILE A 29 2.59 -11.79 -11.93
C ILE A 29 2.44 -13.31 -11.92
N SER A 30 3.21 -13.99 -12.76
CA SER A 30 3.31 -15.46 -12.77
C SER A 30 3.64 -15.94 -11.35
N VAL A 31 2.82 -16.85 -10.82
CA VAL A 31 2.86 -17.29 -9.41
C VAL A 31 4.12 -18.12 -9.17
N MET A 32 5.22 -17.45 -8.82
CA MET A 32 6.25 -18.08 -8.00
C MET A 32 5.64 -18.32 -6.61
N ALA A 33 6.08 -19.36 -5.90
CA ALA A 33 5.63 -19.62 -4.54
C ALA A 33 5.66 -18.33 -3.69
N PRO A 34 4.61 -18.05 -2.88
CA PRO A 34 4.50 -16.80 -2.14
C PRO A 34 5.75 -16.59 -1.28
N GLN A 35 6.41 -15.43 -1.43
CA GLN A 35 7.62 -15.11 -0.65
C GLN A 35 7.27 -14.68 0.77
N TYR A 36 6.06 -14.16 0.95
CA TYR A 36 5.50 -13.83 2.24
C TYR A 36 4.95 -15.08 2.95
N HIS A 37 5.40 -15.27 4.20
CA HIS A 37 4.82 -16.25 5.12
C HIS A 37 4.64 -15.61 6.51
N PRO A 38 3.43 -15.62 7.11
CA PRO A 38 3.16 -14.93 8.38
C PRO A 38 3.92 -15.55 9.57
N LYS A 39 4.20 -16.87 9.52
CA LYS A 39 4.87 -17.59 10.61
C LYS A 39 6.37 -17.31 10.71
N ARG A 40 7.04 -16.88 9.64
CA ARG A 40 8.47 -16.51 9.65
C ARG A 40 8.82 -15.35 10.60
N ASN A 41 7.82 -14.64 11.12
CA ASN A 41 8.00 -13.48 12.01
C ASN A 41 7.38 -13.67 13.41
N GLN A 42 7.18 -14.91 13.87
CA GLN A 42 6.52 -15.23 15.15
C GLN A 42 7.18 -14.61 16.39
N GLY A 43 8.49 -14.33 16.37
CA GLY A 43 9.23 -13.77 17.52
C GLY A 43 8.79 -12.38 18.00
N ARG A 44 7.78 -11.74 17.36
CA ARG A 44 7.22 -10.44 17.74
C ARG A 44 5.76 -10.49 18.21
N GLY A 45 5.29 -11.65 18.65
CA GLY A 45 3.89 -11.85 19.10
C GLY A 45 3.39 -10.83 20.13
N HIS A 46 4.23 -10.42 21.09
CA HIS A 46 3.85 -9.41 22.09
C HIS A 46 3.63 -8.01 21.47
N GLN A 47 4.55 -7.56 20.61
CA GLN A 47 4.44 -6.26 19.93
C GLN A 47 3.22 -6.23 19.01
N LEU A 48 2.95 -7.33 18.31
CA LEU A 48 1.76 -7.50 17.49
C LEU A 48 0.48 -7.42 18.34
N ALA A 49 0.39 -8.20 19.41
CA ALA A 49 -0.78 -8.20 20.29
C ALA A 49 -1.04 -6.83 20.94
N GLN A 50 0.01 -6.07 21.24
CA GLN A 50 -0.11 -4.70 21.72
C GLN A 50 -0.64 -3.78 20.61
N PHE A 51 -0.05 -3.81 19.42
CA PHE A 51 -0.47 -3.00 18.28
C PHE A 51 -1.94 -3.24 17.88
N LEU A 52 -2.40 -4.49 17.92
CA LEU A 52 -3.79 -4.83 17.60
C LEU A 52 -4.79 -4.24 18.60
N ARG A 53 -4.44 -4.22 19.89
CA ARG A 53 -5.31 -3.68 20.96
C ARG A 53 -5.26 -2.16 21.06
N SER A 54 -4.14 -1.54 20.69
CA SER A 54 -3.97 -0.09 20.76
C SER A 54 -4.77 0.65 19.69
N SER A 55 -5.18 1.89 19.97
CA SER A 55 -5.66 2.81 18.94
C SER A 55 -4.52 3.26 18.03
N ILE A 56 -4.81 3.52 16.76
CA ILE A 56 -3.83 4.01 15.79
C ILE A 56 -3.57 5.48 16.09
N THR A 57 -2.31 5.83 16.37
CA THR A 57 -1.94 7.22 16.68
C THR A 57 -1.53 8.00 15.44
N GLY A 58 -1.22 7.30 14.35
CA GLY A 58 -0.67 7.87 13.12
C GLY A 58 0.85 7.86 13.09
N ALA A 59 1.53 7.41 14.15
CA ALA A 59 2.98 7.23 14.16
C ALA A 59 3.37 5.92 13.46
N VAL A 60 4.01 5.98 12.28
CA VAL A 60 4.31 4.79 11.44
C VAL A 60 5.20 3.76 12.15
N ASP A 61 6.05 4.20 13.08
CA ASP A 61 6.92 3.35 13.89
C ASP A 61 6.18 2.58 14.99
N GLU A 62 4.88 2.83 15.20
CA GLU A 62 4.03 1.99 16.05
C GLU A 62 3.74 0.61 15.42
N VAL A 63 3.94 0.47 14.10
CA VAL A 63 3.74 -0.77 13.35
C VAL A 63 4.93 -1.72 13.57
N PRO A 64 4.71 -2.93 14.12
CA PRO A 64 5.79 -3.89 14.33
C PRO A 64 6.55 -4.21 13.03
N GLY A 65 7.86 -4.03 13.07
CA GLY A 65 8.74 -4.20 11.91
C GLY A 65 9.13 -2.91 11.20
N VAL A 66 8.48 -1.77 11.49
CA VAL A 66 8.90 -0.46 11.00
C VAL A 66 9.95 0.13 11.94
N GLY A 67 11.22 0.04 11.54
CA GLY A 67 12.31 0.78 12.17
C GLY A 67 12.60 2.13 11.50
N PRO A 68 13.60 2.90 11.98
CA PRO A 68 13.95 4.21 11.44
C PRO A 68 14.25 4.21 9.94
N VAL A 69 14.89 3.14 9.44
CA VAL A 69 15.18 2.98 8.01
C VAL A 69 13.91 2.76 7.19
N ALA A 70 12.99 1.91 7.66
CA ALA A 70 11.72 1.65 6.99
C ALA A 70 10.85 2.91 6.99
N LYS A 71 10.77 3.63 8.11
CA LYS A 71 10.07 4.92 8.23
C LYS A 71 10.58 5.95 7.22
N ARG A 72 11.91 6.08 7.08
CA ARG A 72 12.52 6.96 6.08
C ARG A 72 12.15 6.52 4.65
N LYS A 73 12.23 5.22 4.34
CA LYS A 73 11.89 4.69 3.01
C LYS A 73 10.41 4.87 2.65
N LEU A 74 9.53 4.78 3.63
CA LEU A 74 8.10 5.06 3.46
C LEU A 74 7.84 6.53 3.11
N ALA A 75 8.54 7.46 3.77
CA ALA A 75 8.44 8.89 3.48
C ALA A 75 9.10 9.28 2.15
N GLU A 76 10.19 8.60 1.75
CA GLU A 76 10.89 8.80 0.47
C GLU A 76 10.18 8.12 -0.72
N ALA A 77 9.22 7.23 -0.48
CA ALA A 77 8.46 6.58 -1.54
C ALA A 77 7.58 7.58 -2.30
N GLU A 78 7.21 7.23 -3.54
CA GLU A 78 6.30 8.03 -4.37
C GLU A 78 4.97 8.31 -3.66
N ASP A 79 4.48 7.33 -2.89
CA ASP A 79 3.25 7.45 -2.09
C ASP A 79 3.39 8.37 -0.85
N ASN A 80 4.61 8.79 -0.48
CA ASN A 80 4.95 9.65 0.67
C ASN A 80 4.18 9.26 1.96
N ILE A 81 4.42 8.02 2.42
CA ILE A 81 3.73 7.46 3.57
C ILE A 81 4.38 7.98 4.86
N GLN A 82 3.67 8.87 5.55
CA GLN A 82 4.13 9.51 6.79
C GLN A 82 3.34 9.07 8.02
N THR A 83 2.21 8.41 7.83
CA THR A 83 1.32 7.99 8.92
C THR A 83 0.87 6.53 8.80
N THR A 84 0.53 5.91 9.93
CA THR A 84 -0.02 4.54 9.96
C THR A 84 -1.33 4.43 9.17
N HIS A 85 -2.16 5.48 9.19
CA HIS A 85 -3.39 5.56 8.41
C HIS A 85 -3.11 5.47 6.91
N GLN A 86 -2.09 6.19 6.42
CA GLN A 86 -1.69 6.11 5.01
C GLN A 86 -1.12 4.73 4.66
N LEU A 87 -0.34 4.11 5.57
CA LEU A 87 0.18 2.76 5.34
C LEU A 87 -0.95 1.72 5.24
N LEU A 88 -1.96 1.82 6.10
CA LEU A 88 -3.18 1.04 6.02
C LEU A 88 -3.95 1.32 4.73
N GLY A 89 -4.15 2.59 4.38
CA GLY A 89 -4.79 3.00 3.13
C GLY A 89 -4.07 2.40 1.92
N LYS A 90 -2.73 2.38 1.93
CA LYS A 90 -1.94 1.75 0.88
C LYS A 90 -2.18 0.26 0.80
N TYR A 91 -2.16 -0.46 1.93
CA TYR A 91 -2.50 -1.88 1.97
C TYR A 91 -3.90 -2.12 1.38
N LEU A 92 -4.90 -1.36 1.82
CA LEU A 92 -6.28 -1.49 1.33
C LEU A 92 -6.43 -1.17 -0.15
N SER A 93 -5.70 -0.18 -0.66
CA SER A 93 -5.73 0.20 -2.08
C SER A 93 -5.23 -0.90 -3.02
N LEU A 94 -4.45 -1.86 -2.50
CA LEU A 94 -3.95 -3.00 -3.25
C LEU A 94 -4.93 -4.19 -3.27
N LYS A 95 -6.08 -4.10 -2.56
CA LYS A 95 -7.11 -5.13 -2.59
C LYS A 95 -8.02 -4.93 -3.80
N GLY A 96 -7.92 -5.83 -4.79
CA GLY A 96 -8.87 -5.91 -5.89
C GLY A 96 -10.13 -6.70 -5.54
N LYS A 97 -11.15 -6.62 -6.40
CA LYS A 97 -12.44 -7.32 -6.22
C LYS A 97 -12.29 -8.84 -6.08
N GLU A 98 -11.34 -9.43 -6.82
CA GLU A 98 -11.10 -10.88 -6.87
C GLU A 98 -9.75 -11.27 -6.27
N THR A 99 -9.06 -10.32 -5.61
CA THR A 99 -7.75 -10.59 -5.01
C THR A 99 -7.95 -11.41 -3.75
N ASP A 100 -7.39 -12.62 -3.72
CA ASP A 100 -7.44 -13.47 -2.52
C ASP A 100 -6.57 -12.90 -1.39
N CYS A 101 -6.60 -13.53 -0.22
CA CYS A 101 -5.81 -13.07 0.94
C CYS A 101 -4.29 -13.19 0.70
N ILE A 102 -3.86 -14.27 0.06
CA ILE A 102 -2.44 -14.57 -0.16
C ILE A 102 -1.86 -13.60 -1.17
N GLU A 103 -2.53 -13.41 -2.30
CA GLU A 103 -2.18 -12.46 -3.36
C GLU A 103 -2.15 -11.03 -2.80
N HIS A 104 -3.10 -10.65 -1.95
CA HIS A 104 -3.14 -9.32 -1.35
C HIS A 104 -1.92 -9.05 -0.46
N CYS A 105 -1.59 -10.00 0.42
CA CYS A 105 -0.44 -9.90 1.30
C CYS A 105 0.88 -9.95 0.52
N GLU A 106 0.98 -10.80 -0.52
CA GLU A 106 2.15 -10.89 -1.39
C GLU A 106 2.34 -9.60 -2.20
N THR A 107 1.26 -9.02 -2.73
CA THR A 107 1.30 -7.74 -3.45
C THR A 107 1.83 -6.63 -2.56
N PHE A 108 1.35 -6.54 -1.32
CA PHE A 108 1.87 -5.57 -0.36
C PHE A 108 3.32 -5.84 0.04
N TYR A 109 3.69 -7.12 0.20
CA TYR A 109 5.08 -7.54 0.48
C TYR A 109 6.05 -7.15 -0.64
N GLN A 110 5.64 -7.30 -1.90
CA GLN A 110 6.43 -6.89 -3.05
C GLN A 110 6.49 -5.37 -3.18
N TRP A 111 5.40 -4.64 -2.91
CA TRP A 111 5.46 -3.17 -2.87
C TRP A 111 6.46 -2.65 -1.82
N LEU A 112 6.49 -3.24 -0.61
CA LEU A 112 7.51 -2.89 0.39
C LEU A 112 8.94 -3.12 -0.15
N LYS A 113 9.13 -4.17 -0.96
CA LYS A 113 10.41 -4.46 -1.62
C LYS A 113 10.77 -3.39 -2.67
N THR A 114 9.81 -2.96 -3.48
CA THR A 114 10.07 -1.98 -4.56
C THR A 114 10.49 -0.61 -4.00
N ILE A 115 9.97 -0.22 -2.83
CA ILE A 115 10.40 1.00 -2.13
C ILE A 115 11.68 0.81 -1.30
N GLY A 116 12.31 -0.36 -1.36
CA GLY A 116 13.62 -0.63 -0.76
C GLY A 116 13.60 -1.10 0.70
N ILE A 117 12.46 -1.53 1.24
CA ILE A 117 12.39 -2.14 2.57
C ILE A 117 12.74 -3.62 2.45
N ASN A 118 13.96 -4.01 2.82
CA ASN A 118 14.44 -5.39 2.64
C ASN A 118 14.21 -6.28 3.87
N GLN A 119 14.30 -5.71 5.06
CA GLN A 119 14.19 -6.43 6.34
C GLN A 119 12.80 -6.30 6.93
N TYR A 120 12.38 -7.32 7.68
CA TYR A 120 11.15 -7.33 8.49
C TYR A 120 9.83 -7.07 7.75
N ARG A 121 9.83 -7.07 6.40
CA ARG A 121 8.63 -6.91 5.56
C ARG A 121 7.48 -7.80 6.00
N GLY A 122 7.75 -9.08 6.26
CA GLY A 122 6.69 -10.00 6.68
C GLY A 122 6.05 -9.63 8.02
N ALA A 123 6.79 -9.03 8.95
CA ALA A 123 6.20 -8.52 10.18
C ALA A 123 5.31 -7.29 9.93
N ILE A 124 5.72 -6.42 9.00
CA ILE A 124 4.94 -5.24 8.59
C ILE A 124 3.62 -5.71 7.94
N VAL A 125 3.71 -6.61 6.95
CA VAL A 125 2.53 -7.16 6.24
C VAL A 125 1.58 -7.80 7.25
N ARG A 126 2.08 -8.68 8.11
CA ARG A 126 1.25 -9.36 9.12
C ARG A 126 0.57 -8.36 10.06
N SER A 127 1.30 -7.38 10.56
CA SER A 127 0.76 -6.39 11.50
C SER A 127 -0.34 -5.56 10.87
N ILE A 128 -0.12 -5.07 9.65
CA ILE A 128 -1.10 -4.29 8.90
C ILE A 128 -2.32 -5.12 8.51
N ALA A 129 -2.11 -6.36 8.06
CA ALA A 129 -3.20 -7.26 7.66
C ALA A 129 -4.07 -7.66 8.84
N GLU A 130 -3.48 -8.08 9.97
CA GLU A 130 -4.24 -8.40 11.18
C GLU A 130 -4.96 -7.16 11.72
N LYS A 131 -4.33 -5.98 11.69
CA LYS A 131 -5.00 -4.73 12.10
C LYS A 131 -6.15 -4.37 11.18
N ALA A 132 -5.97 -4.48 9.87
CA ALA A 132 -7.03 -4.28 8.89
C ALA A 132 -8.21 -5.23 9.14
N ASN A 133 -7.94 -6.49 9.48
CA ASN A 133 -8.96 -7.47 9.81
C ASN A 133 -9.76 -7.14 11.07
N THR A 134 -9.15 -6.45 12.06
CA THR A 134 -9.90 -5.96 13.23
C THR A 134 -10.94 -4.89 12.87
N MET A 135 -10.70 -4.13 11.79
CA MET A 135 -11.59 -3.06 11.32
C MET A 135 -12.58 -3.56 10.25
N MET A 136 -12.14 -4.50 9.40
CA MET A 136 -12.90 -5.08 8.30
C MET A 136 -12.70 -6.60 8.29
N PRO A 137 -13.51 -7.34 9.06
CA PRO A 137 -13.39 -8.79 9.15
C PRO A 137 -13.51 -9.48 7.79
N GLY A 138 -12.66 -10.46 7.55
CA GLY A 138 -12.63 -11.25 6.30
C GLY A 138 -11.65 -10.72 5.25
N ILE A 139 -10.96 -9.60 5.50
CA ILE A 139 -9.93 -9.09 4.57
C ILE A 139 -8.63 -9.91 4.64
N TYR A 140 -8.34 -10.49 5.81
CA TYR A 140 -7.15 -11.29 6.05
C TYR A 140 -7.51 -12.58 6.81
N GLU A 141 -6.95 -13.69 6.35
CA GLU A 141 -7.12 -15.01 6.94
C GLU A 141 -5.77 -15.72 7.06
N GLY A 142 -5.27 -15.80 8.29
CA GLY A 142 -3.97 -16.42 8.58
C GLY A 142 -3.94 -17.93 8.38
N SER A 143 -5.08 -18.62 8.48
CA SER A 143 -5.22 -20.08 8.30
C SER A 143 -4.99 -20.56 6.87
N LEU A 144 -5.02 -19.65 5.89
CA LEU A 144 -4.76 -20.00 4.48
C LEU A 144 -3.28 -20.28 4.20
N TYR A 145 -2.39 -19.94 5.14
CA TYR A 145 -0.97 -20.20 5.04
C TYR A 145 -0.66 -21.57 5.63
N PRO A 146 -0.11 -22.52 4.85
CA PRO A 146 0.23 -23.84 5.35
C PRO A 146 1.27 -23.72 6.47
N ASP A 147 1.20 -24.64 7.41
CA ASP A 147 2.21 -24.75 8.44
C ASP A 147 3.49 -25.28 7.78
N ASP A 148 4.59 -24.55 7.88
CA ASP A 148 5.91 -25.07 7.52
C ASP A 148 6.24 -26.15 8.58
N ASP A 149 6.04 -27.43 8.24
CA ASP A 149 6.50 -28.60 9.03
C ASP A 149 8.03 -28.59 9.23
#